data_AF-A0A5A9NJW6-F1
#
_entry.id   AF-A0A5A9NJW6-F1
#
_cell.length_a   1.000
_cell.length_b   1.000
_cell.length_c   1.000
_cell.angle_alpha   90.00
_cell.angle_beta   90.00
_cell.angle_gamma   90.00
#
_symmetry.space_group_name_H-M   'P 1'
#
loop_
_entity.id
_entity.type
_entity.pdbx_description
1 polymer ?
#
loop_
_entity_poly.entity_id
_entity_poly.type
_entity_poly.pdbx_seq_one_letter_code
_entity_poly.pdbx_strand_id
1 'polypeptide(L)'
;MTNPSPSTPGNPENPRVYFDVDIGGERVGRIVFELFADVVPKTAENFRALCTGEKGIGASTGKPLHFKGCPFHRIIKKFMVQCGDFSNQNGTGGESIYGEKFEDENFYYEHDKPGLLSMANAGPNTNGSQFFITTVPTPHLDGKHVVFGKVLKGMGVVKMLEGIETKEENPVKPCIIAECGEHKAGDDLGIGPSDGSGDAYPVFPEDADVDFKDADKVLSVAEDVKNIGNNFFKAQEWQSAIEKYSKALRYLEHCGSILEDDNAQKKLEPTALSCILNTAACKLKLKLWQEAIESCDEALELNQTNTKAMFRRAQAWQGLKEFNKAMIDLKKAQEIAPEDKAIGSEMLKVKQQVKEEKEKEKKIYAKMFA
;
A
#
# COMPACT_ATOMS: atom_id res chain seq x y z
N MET A 1 37.66 0.76 -7.14
CA MET A 1 37.09 -0.28 -6.27
C MET A 1 35.69 0.18 -5.92
N THR A 2 34.69 -0.64 -6.15
CA THR A 2 33.31 -0.43 -5.71
C THR A 2 33.18 -0.81 -4.23
N ASN A 3 32.21 -0.23 -3.53
CA ASN A 3 31.96 -0.45 -2.11
C ASN A 3 30.51 -0.92 -1.92
N PRO A 4 30.24 -1.78 -0.92
CA PRO A 4 28.88 -2.12 -0.53
C PRO A 4 28.08 -0.87 -0.16
N SER A 5 26.79 -0.85 -0.47
CA SER A 5 25.94 0.29 -0.13
C SER A 5 25.66 0.33 1.38
N PRO A 6 25.38 1.51 1.98
CA PRO A 6 25.18 1.63 3.42
C PRO A 6 23.89 0.91 3.89
N SER A 7 24.00 0.07 4.92
CA SER A 7 22.87 -0.67 5.52
C SER A 7 21.97 0.22 6.39
N THR A 8 22.54 1.13 7.17
CA THR A 8 21.83 2.14 7.99
C THR A 8 21.93 3.52 7.36
N PRO A 9 21.07 4.51 7.70
CA PRO A 9 21.21 5.88 7.20
C PRO A 9 22.68 6.32 7.32
N GLY A 10 23.27 6.72 6.19
CA GLY A 10 24.73 6.84 6.06
C GLY A 10 25.27 8.04 6.81
N ASN A 11 24.66 9.20 6.57
CA ASN A 11 25.10 10.48 7.11
C ASN A 11 23.89 11.35 7.51
N PRO A 12 23.80 11.87 8.75
CA PRO A 12 22.68 12.71 9.17
C PRO A 12 22.60 14.04 8.39
N GLU A 13 23.70 14.51 7.80
CA GLU A 13 23.76 15.73 6.98
C GLU A 13 23.31 15.51 5.53
N ASN A 14 23.13 14.26 5.10
CA ASN A 14 22.66 13.96 3.75
C ASN A 14 21.22 14.46 3.55
N PRO A 15 20.92 15.12 2.40
CA PRO A 15 19.58 15.60 2.12
C PRO A 15 18.56 14.46 2.14
N ARG A 16 17.37 14.77 2.66
CA ARG A 16 16.23 13.86 2.65
C ARG A 16 15.15 14.45 1.77
N VAL A 17 14.68 13.68 0.80
CA VAL A 17 13.62 14.09 -0.12
C VAL A 17 12.48 13.08 -0.10
N TYR A 18 11.31 13.48 -0.56
CA TYR A 18 10.14 12.60 -0.56
C TYR A 18 9.37 12.67 -1.87
N PHE A 19 8.65 11.58 -2.14
CA PHE A 19 7.59 11.47 -3.13
C PHE A 19 6.30 11.00 -2.47
N ASP A 20 5.22 11.75 -2.63
CA ASP A 20 3.87 11.24 -2.43
C ASP A 20 3.40 10.63 -3.75
N VAL A 21 3.02 9.35 -3.71
CA VAL A 21 2.73 8.56 -4.92
C VAL A 21 1.24 8.31 -5.03
N ASP A 22 0.70 8.53 -6.23
CA ASP A 22 -0.65 8.13 -6.59
C ASP A 22 -0.61 6.97 -7.59
N ILE A 23 -1.49 5.99 -7.44
CA ILE A 23 -1.71 4.89 -8.38
C ILE A 23 -3.18 4.88 -8.77
N GLY A 24 -3.48 5.00 -10.07
CA GLY A 24 -4.85 5.05 -10.56
C GLY A 24 -5.66 6.26 -10.07
N GLY A 25 -4.99 7.33 -9.64
CA GLY A 25 -5.62 8.53 -9.08
C GLY A 25 -5.86 8.47 -7.56
N GLU A 26 -5.41 7.41 -6.88
CA GLU A 26 -5.54 7.28 -5.43
C GLU A 26 -4.16 7.38 -4.75
N ARG A 27 -4.09 8.14 -3.66
CA ARG A 27 -2.86 8.28 -2.86
C ARG A 27 -2.51 6.97 -2.18
N VAL A 28 -1.37 6.39 -2.53
CA VAL A 28 -0.93 5.09 -1.99
C VAL A 28 0.10 5.22 -0.87
N GLY A 29 0.82 6.35 -0.79
CA GLY A 29 1.71 6.64 0.32
C GLY A 29 2.90 7.51 -0.06
N ARG A 30 3.81 7.67 0.89
CA ARG A 30 5.04 8.45 0.75
C ARG A 30 6.26 7.54 0.68
N ILE A 31 7.20 7.87 -0.20
CA ILE A 31 8.56 7.32 -0.22
C ILE A 31 9.51 8.42 0.23
N VAL A 32 10.35 8.15 1.23
CA VAL A 32 11.40 9.06 1.70
C VAL A 32 12.75 8.50 1.31
N PHE A 33 13.62 9.34 0.76
CA PHE A 33 14.95 8.98 0.30
C PHE A 33 16.03 9.71 1.12
N GLU A 34 17.17 9.05 1.32
CA GLU A 34 18.46 9.68 1.61
C GLU A 34 19.20 9.86 0.29
N LEU A 35 19.78 11.04 0.06
CA LEU A 35 20.67 11.30 -1.07
C LEU A 35 22.11 11.34 -0.59
N PHE A 36 23.01 10.57 -1.20
CA PHE A 36 24.42 10.43 -0.82
C PHE A 36 25.26 11.63 -1.25
N ALA A 37 24.92 12.83 -0.78
CA ALA A 37 25.59 14.08 -1.16
C ALA A 37 27.05 14.14 -0.68
N ASP A 38 27.40 13.36 0.33
CA ASP A 38 28.77 13.15 0.80
C ASP A 38 29.65 12.35 -0.18
N VAL A 39 29.05 11.56 -1.08
CA VAL A 39 29.76 10.71 -2.05
C VAL A 39 29.58 11.20 -3.50
N VAL A 40 28.37 11.62 -3.86
CA VAL A 40 27.99 12.09 -5.20
C VAL A 40 27.22 13.42 -5.11
N PRO A 41 27.88 14.50 -4.66
CA PRO A 41 27.24 15.79 -4.43
C PRO A 41 26.52 16.37 -5.64
N LYS A 42 27.05 16.21 -6.86
CA LYS A 42 26.39 16.74 -8.07
C LYS A 42 25.14 15.94 -8.41
N THR A 43 25.22 14.61 -8.32
CA THR A 43 24.08 13.73 -8.61
C THR A 43 22.97 13.91 -7.58
N ALA A 44 23.34 14.02 -6.30
CA ALA A 44 22.42 14.31 -5.20
C ALA A 44 21.76 15.69 -5.35
N GLU A 45 22.53 16.76 -5.63
CA GLU A 45 21.98 18.10 -5.82
C GLU A 45 21.05 18.20 -7.03
N ASN A 46 21.37 17.50 -8.13
CA ASN A 46 20.46 17.39 -9.28
C ASN A 46 19.10 16.83 -8.86
N PHE A 47 19.10 15.69 -8.17
CA PHE A 47 17.86 15.05 -7.75
C PHE A 47 17.09 15.88 -6.72
N ARG A 48 17.79 16.43 -5.72
CA ARG A 48 17.19 17.29 -4.69
C ARG A 48 16.47 18.49 -5.30
N ALA A 49 17.14 19.21 -6.20
CA ALA A 49 16.57 20.37 -6.87
C ALA A 49 15.39 20.02 -7.79
N LEU A 50 15.42 18.84 -8.43
CA LEU A 50 14.28 18.31 -9.20
C LEU A 50 13.11 17.88 -8.29
N CYS A 51 13.35 17.52 -7.03
CA CYS A 51 12.28 17.30 -6.05
C CYS A 51 11.63 18.63 -5.60
N THR A 52 12.39 19.72 -5.48
CA THR A 52 11.86 21.01 -5.02
C THR A 52 11.32 21.90 -6.15
N GLY A 53 11.78 21.70 -7.39
CA GLY A 53 11.42 22.55 -8.52
C GLY A 53 12.11 23.92 -8.51
N GLU A 54 13.09 24.15 -7.64
CA GLU A 54 13.65 25.48 -7.38
C GLU A 54 14.43 26.10 -8.56
N LYS A 55 14.85 25.28 -9.52
CA LYS A 55 15.67 25.73 -10.67
C LYS A 55 14.84 26.24 -11.85
N GLY A 56 13.51 26.30 -11.72
CA GLY A 56 12.63 26.93 -12.70
C GLY A 56 12.41 26.07 -13.94
N ILE A 57 12.54 26.68 -15.13
CA ILE A 57 12.24 26.03 -16.42
C ILE A 57 13.53 25.53 -17.06
N GLY A 58 13.51 24.27 -17.51
CA GLY A 58 14.61 23.63 -18.18
C GLY A 58 14.83 24.20 -19.58
N ALA A 59 16.09 24.41 -19.94
CA ALA A 59 16.47 25.11 -21.15
C ALA A 59 16.20 24.29 -22.42
N SER A 60 16.40 22.97 -22.36
CA SER A 60 16.25 22.08 -23.51
C SER A 60 14.80 21.62 -23.70
N THR A 61 14.06 21.39 -22.61
CA THR A 61 12.70 20.85 -22.66
C THR A 61 11.61 21.92 -22.63
N GLY A 62 11.93 23.13 -22.15
CA GLY A 62 10.95 24.21 -21.93
C GLY A 62 9.91 23.89 -20.85
N LYS A 63 10.16 22.88 -20.01
CA LYS A 63 9.26 22.42 -18.94
C LYS A 63 9.87 22.67 -17.56
N PRO A 64 9.06 22.73 -16.49
CA PRO A 64 9.59 22.87 -15.14
C PRO A 64 10.58 21.74 -14.80
N LEU A 65 11.74 22.10 -14.25
CA LEU A 65 12.72 21.18 -13.69
C LEU A 65 12.19 20.62 -12.36
N HIS A 66 11.14 19.81 -12.43
CA HIS A 66 10.39 19.37 -11.25
C HIS A 66 9.75 17.99 -11.47
N PHE A 67 9.86 17.10 -10.48
CA PHE A 67 9.28 15.76 -10.54
C PHE A 67 7.78 15.71 -10.26
N LYS A 68 7.18 16.77 -9.71
CA LYS A 68 5.74 16.80 -9.45
C LYS A 68 4.95 16.57 -10.74
N GLY A 69 4.10 15.55 -10.73
CA GLY A 69 3.31 15.09 -11.87
C GLY A 69 4.05 14.14 -12.83
N CYS A 70 5.31 13.79 -12.56
CA CYS A 70 6.08 12.87 -13.39
C CYS A 70 5.62 11.41 -13.15
N PRO A 71 5.38 10.62 -14.22
CA PRO A 71 4.97 9.24 -14.07
C PRO A 71 6.14 8.27 -13.94
N PHE A 72 5.90 7.17 -13.23
CA PHE A 72 6.70 5.95 -13.33
C PHE A 72 6.34 5.29 -14.66
N HIS A 73 7.12 5.58 -15.71
CA HIS A 73 6.80 5.18 -17.08
C HIS A 73 7.30 3.76 -17.42
N ARG A 74 8.16 3.18 -16.59
CA ARG A 74 8.72 1.85 -16.83
C ARG A 74 8.90 1.08 -15.52
N ILE A 75 8.24 -0.06 -15.39
CA ILE A 75 8.25 -0.92 -14.20
C ILE A 75 8.54 -2.35 -14.64
N ILE A 76 9.55 -2.96 -14.02
CA ILE A 76 9.93 -4.35 -14.27
C ILE A 76 9.99 -5.08 -12.93
N LYS A 77 9.04 -6.01 -12.76
CA LYS A 77 8.94 -6.82 -11.54
C LYS A 77 10.21 -7.64 -11.30
N LYS A 78 10.66 -7.67 -10.05
CA LYS A 78 11.93 -8.24 -9.58
C LYS A 78 13.15 -7.62 -10.27
N PHE A 79 13.09 -6.33 -10.53
CA PHE A 79 14.21 -5.57 -11.05
C PHE A 79 14.22 -4.13 -10.51
N MET A 80 13.35 -3.26 -11.03
CA MET A 80 13.32 -1.84 -10.68
C MET A 80 12.02 -1.14 -11.12
N VAL A 81 11.80 0.05 -10.56
CA VAL A 81 10.79 1.02 -11.02
C VAL A 81 11.48 2.30 -11.48
N GLN A 82 11.22 2.75 -12.70
CA GLN A 82 11.89 3.89 -13.36
C GLN A 82 10.93 5.08 -13.59
N CYS A 83 11.45 6.28 -13.35
CA CYS A 83 10.74 7.55 -13.40
C CYS A 83 11.70 8.68 -13.83
N GLY A 84 11.24 9.93 -13.75
CA GLY A 84 12.06 11.14 -13.92
C GLY A 84 12.06 11.74 -15.32
N ASP A 85 11.33 11.15 -16.28
CA ASP A 85 11.03 11.80 -17.56
C ASP A 85 9.83 12.76 -17.39
N PHE A 86 10.08 13.93 -16.81
CA PHE A 86 9.04 14.94 -16.61
C PHE A 86 8.59 15.59 -17.93
N SER A 87 9.34 15.43 -19.02
CA SER A 87 9.04 16.09 -20.28
C SER A 87 8.21 15.22 -21.21
N ASN A 88 8.70 14.05 -21.61
CA ASN A 88 8.00 13.20 -22.59
C ASN A 88 7.22 12.06 -21.92
N GLN A 89 7.49 11.82 -20.63
CA GLN A 89 6.76 10.86 -19.79
C GLN A 89 6.81 9.42 -20.31
N ASN A 90 7.84 9.07 -21.10
CA ASN A 90 7.95 7.77 -21.76
C ASN A 90 9.39 7.23 -21.85
N GLY A 91 10.34 7.88 -21.18
CA GLY A 91 11.74 7.49 -21.14
C GLY A 91 12.62 8.14 -22.21
N THR A 92 12.05 8.96 -23.12
CA THR A 92 12.81 9.63 -24.18
C THR A 92 13.22 11.05 -23.84
N GLY A 93 12.73 11.60 -22.73
CA GLY A 93 12.95 12.99 -22.33
C GLY A 93 13.67 13.17 -21.00
N GLY A 94 13.42 14.34 -20.40
CA GLY A 94 14.08 14.82 -19.19
C GLY A 94 15.39 15.56 -19.47
N GLU A 95 15.77 16.43 -18.55
CA GLU A 95 17.07 17.12 -18.54
C GLU A 95 17.51 17.35 -17.09
N SER A 96 18.81 17.53 -16.87
CA SER A 96 19.36 17.82 -15.54
C SER A 96 19.31 19.31 -15.23
N ILE A 97 19.56 19.67 -13.96
CA ILE A 97 19.71 21.07 -13.57
C ILE A 97 20.99 21.73 -14.14
N TYR A 98 21.88 20.93 -14.73
CA TYR A 98 23.15 21.37 -15.31
C TYR A 98 23.10 21.50 -16.84
N GLY A 99 21.95 21.22 -17.46
CA GLY A 99 21.75 21.11 -18.90
C GLY A 99 21.17 19.76 -19.31
N GLU A 100 21.13 19.47 -20.61
CA GLU A 100 20.49 18.25 -21.13
C GLU A 100 21.04 16.96 -20.49
N LYS A 101 22.37 16.88 -20.35
CA LYS A 101 23.09 15.74 -19.78
C LYS A 101 24.24 16.17 -18.87
N PHE A 102 24.64 15.31 -17.93
CA PHE A 102 25.86 15.44 -17.14
C PHE A 102 26.60 14.10 -16.97
N GLU A 103 27.86 14.19 -16.57
CA GLU A 103 28.80 13.08 -16.45
C GLU A 103 28.43 12.09 -15.34
N ASP A 104 28.94 10.85 -15.44
CA ASP A 104 28.90 9.88 -14.34
C ASP A 104 29.87 10.34 -13.26
N GLU A 105 29.34 10.77 -12.10
CA GLU A 105 30.16 11.40 -11.06
C GLU A 105 31.16 10.42 -10.43
N ASN A 106 30.68 9.22 -10.06
CA ASN A 106 31.50 8.05 -9.73
C ASN A 106 30.60 6.80 -9.65
N PHE A 107 31.24 5.62 -9.56
CA PHE A 107 30.58 4.34 -9.31
C PHE A 107 30.99 3.79 -7.95
N TYR A 108 30.93 4.62 -6.90
CA TYR A 108 31.43 4.24 -5.58
C TYR A 108 30.63 3.10 -4.96
N TYR A 109 29.30 3.12 -5.05
CA TYR A 109 28.41 2.11 -4.47
C TYR A 109 27.94 1.07 -5.50
N GLU A 110 27.80 -0.17 -5.03
CA GLU A 110 27.21 -1.29 -5.79
C GLU A 110 25.69 -1.33 -5.64
N HIS A 111 25.02 -1.93 -6.63
CA HIS A 111 23.58 -2.21 -6.60
C HIS A 111 23.30 -3.51 -5.83
N ASP A 112 23.72 -3.58 -4.57
CA ASP A 112 23.78 -4.81 -3.77
C ASP A 112 22.48 -5.15 -3.01
N LYS A 113 21.47 -4.27 -3.02
CA LYS A 113 20.21 -4.45 -2.27
C LYS A 113 19.02 -3.73 -2.92
N PRO A 114 17.78 -4.11 -2.55
CA PRO A 114 16.58 -3.33 -2.88
C PRO A 114 16.58 -1.95 -2.23
N GLY A 115 15.86 -1.01 -2.84
CA GLY A 115 15.66 0.34 -2.33
C GLY A 115 16.80 1.30 -2.65
N LEU A 116 17.76 0.94 -3.52
CA LEU A 116 18.79 1.86 -3.98
C LEU A 116 18.25 2.76 -5.09
N LEU A 117 18.60 4.04 -5.02
CA LEU A 117 18.26 5.07 -5.98
C LEU A 117 19.45 5.29 -6.91
N SER A 118 19.23 5.15 -8.22
CA SER A 118 20.32 5.17 -9.21
C SER A 118 19.90 5.84 -10.51
N MET A 119 20.86 6.48 -11.20
CA MET A 119 20.60 7.26 -12.41
C MET A 119 20.32 6.35 -13.62
N ALA A 120 19.24 6.64 -14.35
CA ALA A 120 19.04 6.06 -15.67
C ALA A 120 19.85 6.87 -16.70
N ASN A 121 20.47 6.17 -17.66
CA ASN A 121 21.28 6.79 -18.72
C ASN A 121 21.16 5.98 -20.02
N ALA A 122 21.67 6.56 -21.12
CA ALA A 122 21.74 5.96 -22.45
C ALA A 122 23.19 5.63 -22.84
N GLY A 123 24.02 5.26 -21.85
CA GLY A 123 25.47 5.08 -21.99
C GLY A 123 26.27 6.06 -21.12
N PRO A 124 27.61 5.96 -21.14
CA PRO A 124 28.48 6.75 -20.27
C PRO A 124 28.23 8.26 -20.39
N ASN A 125 28.19 8.96 -19.26
CA ASN A 125 28.05 10.41 -19.16
C ASN A 125 26.77 10.99 -19.78
N THR A 126 25.66 10.25 -19.70
CA THR A 126 24.36 10.69 -20.22
C THR A 126 23.26 10.76 -19.14
N ASN A 127 23.65 11.13 -17.92
CA ASN A 127 22.73 11.34 -16.82
C ASN A 127 21.88 12.59 -17.09
N GLY A 128 20.56 12.50 -16.85
CA GLY A 128 19.62 13.62 -17.00
C GLY A 128 18.80 13.79 -15.71
N SER A 129 17.48 13.65 -15.82
CA SER A 129 16.57 13.60 -14.67
C SER A 129 16.02 12.20 -14.38
N GLN A 130 16.16 11.25 -15.31
CA GLN A 130 15.62 9.91 -15.14
C GLN A 130 16.41 9.10 -14.11
N PHE A 131 15.69 8.32 -13.32
CA PHE A 131 16.22 7.50 -12.25
C PHE A 131 15.42 6.21 -12.13
N PHE A 132 15.96 5.23 -11.41
CA PHE A 132 15.24 4.05 -11.00
C PHE A 132 15.47 3.73 -9.53
N ILE A 133 14.51 3.03 -8.93
CA ILE A 133 14.60 2.46 -7.59
C ILE A 133 14.68 0.94 -7.74
N THR A 134 15.72 0.33 -7.20
CA THR A 134 15.89 -1.13 -7.26
C THR A 134 14.87 -1.85 -6.37
N THR A 135 14.37 -3.00 -6.80
CA THR A 135 13.49 -3.85 -5.97
C THR A 135 14.14 -5.18 -5.58
N VAL A 136 15.32 -5.44 -6.13
CA VAL A 136 16.24 -6.55 -5.83
C VAL A 136 17.69 -6.08 -6.01
N PRO A 137 18.71 -6.84 -5.57
CA PRO A 137 20.10 -6.58 -5.99
C PRO A 137 20.26 -6.66 -7.52
N THR A 138 20.98 -5.70 -8.10
CA THR A 138 21.16 -5.57 -9.57
C THR A 138 22.63 -5.35 -9.97
N PRO A 139 23.57 -6.24 -9.59
CA PRO A 139 25.02 -6.02 -9.77
C PRO A 139 25.47 -5.90 -11.24
N HIS A 140 24.64 -6.34 -12.19
CA HIS A 140 24.91 -6.17 -13.62
C HIS A 140 24.87 -4.69 -14.09
N LEU A 141 24.37 -3.79 -13.23
CA LEU A 141 24.34 -2.34 -13.41
C LEU A 141 25.56 -1.63 -12.80
N ASP A 142 26.40 -2.35 -12.04
CA ASP A 142 27.58 -1.78 -11.41
C ASP A 142 28.58 -1.25 -12.45
N GLY A 143 29.15 -0.09 -12.17
CA GLY A 143 30.05 0.62 -13.09
C GLY A 143 29.36 1.22 -14.32
N LYS A 144 28.03 1.17 -14.40
CA LYS A 144 27.23 1.71 -15.53
C LYS A 144 26.23 2.76 -15.10
N HIS A 145 25.68 2.66 -13.90
CA HIS A 145 24.70 3.59 -13.35
C HIS A 145 25.19 4.13 -12.00
N VAL A 146 25.07 5.44 -11.81
CA VAL A 146 25.50 6.10 -10.58
C VAL A 146 24.46 5.85 -9.49
N VAL A 147 24.82 5.08 -8.46
CA VAL A 147 24.02 4.95 -7.23
C VAL A 147 24.21 6.22 -6.40
N PHE A 148 23.11 6.90 -6.07
CA PHE A 148 23.17 8.22 -5.44
C PHE A 148 22.22 8.40 -4.25
N GLY A 149 21.50 7.36 -3.85
CA GLY A 149 20.67 7.41 -2.67
C GLY A 149 20.04 6.08 -2.34
N LYS A 150 19.14 6.12 -1.36
CA LYS A 150 18.33 4.96 -0.98
C LYS A 150 17.00 5.36 -0.36
N VAL A 151 16.04 4.45 -0.40
CA VAL A 151 14.79 4.53 0.34
C VAL A 151 15.08 4.37 1.83
N LEU A 152 14.66 5.38 2.62
CA LEU A 152 14.69 5.35 4.08
C LEU A 152 13.37 4.85 4.67
N LYS A 153 12.24 5.30 4.10
CA LYS A 153 10.88 4.92 4.49
C LYS A 153 10.03 4.79 3.23
N GLY A 154 9.00 3.95 3.26
CA GLY A 154 8.05 3.78 2.15
C GLY A 154 8.47 2.70 1.16
N MET A 155 9.30 1.74 1.57
CA MET A 155 9.68 0.62 0.68
C MET A 155 8.45 -0.24 0.29
N GLY A 156 7.42 -0.28 1.14
CA GLY A 156 6.13 -0.89 0.78
C GLY A 156 5.44 -0.20 -0.40
N VAL A 157 5.56 1.13 -0.54
CA VAL A 157 5.05 1.88 -1.70
C VAL A 157 5.80 1.52 -2.97
N VAL A 158 7.12 1.36 -2.89
CA VAL A 158 7.95 0.88 -4.01
C VAL A 158 7.54 -0.54 -4.44
N LYS A 159 7.28 -1.43 -3.48
CA LYS A 159 6.76 -2.79 -3.77
C LYS A 159 5.36 -2.78 -4.40
N MET A 160 4.49 -1.84 -4.00
CA MET A 160 3.18 -1.67 -4.64
C MET A 160 3.32 -1.21 -6.10
N LEU A 161 4.21 -0.24 -6.37
CA LEU A 161 4.54 0.18 -7.72
C LEU A 161 5.05 -1.01 -8.55
N GLU A 162 6.00 -1.78 -8.02
CA GLU A 162 6.54 -2.99 -8.66
C GLU A 162 5.46 -4.05 -8.96
N GLY A 163 4.47 -4.18 -8.06
CA GLY A 163 3.40 -5.15 -8.14
C GLY A 163 2.28 -4.78 -9.11
N ILE A 164 2.30 -3.58 -9.71
CA ILE A 164 1.25 -3.12 -10.61
C ILE A 164 1.23 -3.93 -11.91
N GLU A 165 0.05 -4.04 -12.52
CA GLU A 165 -0.06 -4.63 -13.85
C GLU A 165 0.63 -3.74 -14.89
N THR A 166 1.45 -4.34 -15.74
CA THR A 166 2.19 -3.64 -16.80
C THR A 166 1.92 -4.25 -18.17
N LYS A 167 1.88 -3.42 -19.21
CA LYS A 167 1.93 -3.83 -20.61
C LYS A 167 3.24 -3.33 -21.22
N GLU A 168 4.09 -4.25 -21.68
CA GLU A 168 5.40 -3.91 -22.25
C GLU A 168 6.19 -2.98 -21.31
N GLU A 169 6.28 -3.35 -20.02
CA GLU A 169 6.94 -2.60 -18.94
C GLU A 169 6.25 -1.27 -18.55
N ASN A 170 5.24 -0.81 -19.30
CA ASN A 170 4.46 0.39 -18.96
C ASN A 170 3.31 0.03 -18.00
N PRO A 171 3.14 0.73 -16.87
CA PRO A 171 2.00 0.50 -15.98
C PRO A 171 0.65 0.71 -16.67
N VAL A 172 -0.29 -0.22 -16.46
CA VAL A 172 -1.66 -0.12 -16.99
C VAL A 172 -2.44 0.98 -16.28
N LYS A 173 -2.25 1.10 -14.96
CA LYS A 173 -2.77 2.22 -14.17
C LYS A 173 -1.73 3.33 -14.11
N PRO A 174 -2.12 4.61 -14.23
CA PRO A 174 -1.19 5.72 -14.04
C PRO A 174 -0.54 5.68 -12.66
N CYS A 175 0.79 5.66 -12.61
CA CYS A 175 1.59 5.74 -11.38
C CYS A 175 2.37 7.06 -11.42
N ILE A 176 2.07 7.99 -10.51
CA ILE A 176 2.53 9.40 -10.61
C ILE A 176 3.13 9.85 -9.29
N ILE A 177 4.21 10.64 -9.36
CA ILE A 177 4.69 11.46 -8.23
C ILE A 177 3.73 12.64 -8.08
N ALA A 178 2.74 12.51 -7.20
CA ALA A 178 1.69 13.51 -7.02
C ALA A 178 2.21 14.77 -6.32
N GLU A 179 3.05 14.61 -5.31
CA GLU A 179 3.79 15.69 -4.65
C GLU A 179 5.23 15.24 -4.39
N CYS A 180 6.15 16.19 -4.34
CA CYS A 180 7.55 15.93 -4.00
C CYS A 180 8.20 17.14 -3.36
N GLY A 181 9.30 16.90 -2.65
CA GLY A 181 10.05 17.98 -2.02
C GLY A 181 11.22 17.48 -1.19
N GLU A 182 11.79 18.41 -0.43
CA GLU A 182 12.87 18.18 0.52
C GLU A 182 12.36 18.32 1.95
N HIS A 183 12.79 17.42 2.84
CA HIS A 183 12.62 17.55 4.28
C HIS A 183 13.78 18.34 4.87
N LYS A 184 13.46 19.34 5.69
CA LYS A 184 14.46 20.04 6.50
C LYS A 184 14.79 19.23 7.75
N ALA A 185 15.96 19.49 8.32
CA ALA A 185 16.34 18.90 9.60
C ALA A 185 15.30 19.23 10.68
N GLY A 186 14.74 18.19 11.31
CA GLY A 186 13.70 18.31 12.33
C GLY A 186 12.27 18.29 11.80
N ASP A 187 12.05 18.26 10.48
CA ASP A 187 10.72 18.04 9.92
C ASP A 187 10.22 16.63 10.25
N ASP A 188 8.92 16.52 10.52
CA ASP A 188 8.24 15.22 10.48
C ASP A 188 8.37 14.65 9.05
N LEU A 189 8.73 13.37 8.95
CA LEU A 189 8.84 12.68 7.67
C LEU A 189 7.47 12.54 6.99
N GLY A 190 6.37 12.74 7.73
CA GLY A 190 5.01 12.74 7.20
C GLY A 190 4.66 11.39 6.58
N ILE A 191 5.12 10.31 7.22
CA ILE A 191 4.94 8.92 6.78
C ILE A 191 3.55 8.37 7.12
N GLY A 192 2.80 9.08 7.98
CA GLY A 192 1.38 8.83 8.20
C GLY A 192 0.55 9.14 6.95
N PRO A 193 -0.61 8.48 6.76
CA PRO A 193 -1.48 8.76 5.62
C PRO A 193 -2.02 10.20 5.67
N SER A 194 -1.95 10.90 4.53
CA SER A 194 -2.48 12.27 4.37
C SER A 194 -3.97 12.28 4.03
N ASP A 195 -4.78 11.51 4.77
CA ASP A 195 -6.23 11.34 4.55
C ASP A 195 -7.09 12.18 5.51
N GLY A 196 -6.47 13.04 6.31
CA GLY A 196 -7.16 13.89 7.29
C GLY A 196 -7.65 13.15 8.54
N SER A 197 -7.35 11.85 8.69
CA SER A 197 -7.84 11.05 9.81
C SER A 197 -7.09 11.28 11.12
N GLY A 198 -5.98 12.03 11.10
CA GLY A 198 -5.07 12.18 12.24
C GLY A 198 -4.25 10.92 12.57
N ASP A 199 -4.17 9.97 11.64
CA ASP A 199 -3.41 8.74 11.81
C ASP A 199 -1.91 9.02 11.66
N ALA A 200 -1.17 8.88 12.76
CA ALA A 200 0.25 9.18 12.83
C ALA A 200 1.15 8.01 12.38
N TYR A 201 0.58 6.82 12.12
CA TYR A 201 1.37 5.63 11.88
C TYR A 201 1.63 5.43 10.38
N PRO A 202 2.79 4.87 9.99
CA PRO A 202 3.05 4.53 8.60
C PRO A 202 2.06 3.52 8.04
N VAL A 203 1.81 3.57 6.72
CA VAL A 203 0.94 2.61 6.02
C VAL A 203 1.47 1.18 6.14
N PHE A 204 2.80 1.02 6.13
CA PHE A 204 3.53 -0.23 6.24
C PHE A 204 4.24 -0.34 7.60
N PRO A 205 4.08 -1.46 8.32
CA PRO A 205 4.62 -1.60 9.68
C PRO A 205 6.15 -1.52 9.73
N GLU A 206 6.86 -1.94 8.69
CA GLU A 206 8.34 -1.92 8.64
C GLU A 206 8.91 -0.50 8.68
N ASP A 207 8.10 0.50 8.32
CA ASP A 207 8.45 1.91 8.37
C ASP A 207 8.15 2.53 9.75
N ALA A 208 7.47 1.81 10.65
CA ALA A 208 7.12 2.32 11.97
C ALA A 208 8.28 2.22 12.95
N ASP A 209 8.44 3.25 13.78
CA ASP A 209 9.41 3.24 14.88
C ASP A 209 8.80 2.53 16.11
N VAL A 210 8.37 1.28 15.91
CA VAL A 210 7.73 0.41 16.91
C VAL A 210 8.56 -0.86 17.05
N ASP A 211 8.77 -1.31 18.29
CA ASP A 211 9.40 -2.62 18.53
C ASP A 211 8.37 -3.74 18.33
N PHE A 212 8.46 -4.44 17.20
CA PHE A 212 7.55 -5.54 16.87
C PHE A 212 7.74 -6.81 17.70
N LYS A 213 8.76 -6.85 18.57
CA LYS A 213 8.89 -7.90 19.60
C LYS A 213 8.06 -7.60 20.84
N ASP A 214 7.58 -6.36 20.97
CA ASP A 214 6.74 -5.89 22.07
C ASP A 214 5.27 -5.89 21.61
N ALA A 215 4.61 -7.03 21.82
CA ALA A 215 3.21 -7.23 21.42
C ALA A 215 2.26 -6.17 22.00
N ASP A 216 2.51 -5.70 23.23
CA ASP A 216 1.65 -4.73 23.89
C ASP A 216 1.75 -3.34 23.23
N LYS A 217 2.94 -2.94 22.77
CA LYS A 217 3.10 -1.71 21.97
C LYS A 217 2.42 -1.81 20.61
N VAL A 218 2.59 -2.92 19.90
CA VAL A 218 1.93 -3.09 18.59
C VAL A 218 0.41 -3.12 18.75
N LEU A 219 -0.10 -3.75 19.82
CA LEU A 219 -1.53 -3.74 20.13
C LEU A 219 -2.05 -2.32 20.35
N SER A 220 -1.31 -1.48 21.07
CA SER A 220 -1.69 -0.07 21.23
C SER A 220 -1.84 0.63 19.89
N VAL A 221 -0.88 0.46 18.97
CA VAL A 221 -0.92 1.04 17.63
C VAL A 221 -2.11 0.50 16.83
N ALA A 222 -2.32 -0.81 16.83
CA ALA A 222 -3.42 -1.44 16.12
C ALA A 222 -4.79 -0.99 16.65
N GLU A 223 -4.93 -0.83 17.96
CA GLU A 223 -6.14 -0.29 18.60
C GLU A 223 -6.40 1.17 18.22
N ASP A 224 -5.37 2.02 18.20
CA ASP A 224 -5.49 3.41 17.77
C ASP A 224 -5.95 3.50 16.31
N VAL A 225 -5.31 2.75 15.40
CA VAL A 225 -5.71 2.68 13.98
C VAL A 225 -7.12 2.10 13.83
N LYS A 226 -7.47 1.04 14.58
CA LYS A 226 -8.83 0.48 14.59
C LYS A 226 -9.86 1.50 15.05
N ASN A 227 -9.55 2.33 16.05
CA ASN A 227 -10.43 3.38 16.54
C ASN A 227 -10.68 4.47 15.51
N ILE A 228 -9.67 4.82 14.72
CA ILE A 228 -9.85 5.69 13.55
C ILE A 228 -10.78 5.03 12.52
N GLY A 229 -10.59 3.74 12.23
CA GLY A 229 -11.51 2.97 11.39
C GLY A 229 -12.95 2.97 11.92
N ASN A 230 -13.14 2.87 13.24
CA ASN A 230 -14.45 2.96 13.88
C ASN A 230 -15.09 4.35 13.72
N ASN A 231 -14.29 5.42 13.68
CA ASN A 231 -14.81 6.76 13.42
C ASN A 231 -15.31 6.89 11.98
N PHE A 232 -14.55 6.39 10.99
CA PHE A 232 -15.02 6.29 9.60
C PHE A 232 -16.27 5.42 9.46
N PHE A 233 -16.32 4.29 10.18
CA PHE A 233 -17.51 3.42 10.20
C PHE A 233 -18.75 4.18 10.70
N LYS A 234 -18.62 4.97 11.78
CA LYS A 234 -19.72 5.81 12.30
C LYS A 234 -20.12 6.91 11.32
N ALA A 235 -19.15 7.46 10.58
CA ALA A 235 -19.37 8.42 9.50
C ALA A 235 -19.95 7.79 8.22
N GLN A 236 -20.12 6.46 8.17
CA GLN A 236 -20.56 5.69 7.00
C GLN A 236 -19.57 5.74 5.81
N GLU A 237 -18.31 6.06 6.08
CA GLU A 237 -17.20 6.02 5.13
C GLU A 237 -16.60 4.62 5.12
N TRP A 238 -17.34 3.67 4.54
CA TRP A 238 -17.04 2.24 4.65
C TRP A 238 -15.67 1.86 4.05
N GLN A 239 -15.28 2.50 2.95
CA GLN A 239 -14.01 2.22 2.27
C GLN A 239 -12.81 2.65 3.14
N SER A 240 -12.84 3.89 3.64
CA SER A 240 -11.81 4.41 4.56
C SER A 240 -11.76 3.62 5.86
N ALA A 241 -12.91 3.16 6.38
CA ALA A 241 -12.94 2.25 7.52
C ALA A 241 -12.22 0.92 7.23
N ILE A 242 -12.47 0.30 6.06
CA ILE A 242 -11.78 -0.93 5.63
C ILE A 242 -10.28 -0.70 5.55
N GLU A 243 -9.83 0.41 4.95
CA GLU A 243 -8.41 0.74 4.83
C GLU A 243 -7.71 0.81 6.19
N LYS A 244 -8.35 1.41 7.19
CA LYS A 244 -7.81 1.45 8.56
C LYS A 244 -7.82 0.08 9.23
N TYR A 245 -8.88 -0.71 9.11
CA TYR A 245 -8.90 -2.07 9.67
C TYR A 245 -7.84 -2.97 9.01
N SER A 246 -7.70 -2.90 7.69
CA SER A 246 -6.64 -3.60 6.96
C SER A 246 -5.25 -3.15 7.40
N LYS A 247 -5.04 -1.85 7.63
CA LYS A 247 -3.77 -1.35 8.18
C LYS A 247 -3.50 -1.90 9.58
N ALA A 248 -4.48 -1.89 10.48
CA ALA A 248 -4.33 -2.46 11.82
C ALA A 248 -3.95 -3.96 11.74
N LEU A 249 -4.59 -4.71 10.83
CA LEU A 249 -4.26 -6.11 10.59
C LEU A 249 -2.81 -6.31 10.10
N ARG A 250 -2.32 -5.46 9.18
CA ARG A 250 -0.92 -5.52 8.72
C ARG A 250 0.08 -5.38 9.88
N TYR A 251 -0.17 -4.49 10.84
CA TYR A 251 0.68 -4.34 12.02
C TYR A 251 0.67 -5.59 12.90
N LEU A 252 -0.51 -6.16 13.14
CA LEU A 252 -0.66 -7.38 13.94
C LEU A 252 -0.02 -8.59 13.26
N GLU A 253 -0.19 -8.76 11.95
CA GLU A 253 0.42 -9.84 11.17
C GLU A 253 1.95 -9.74 11.17
N HIS A 254 2.49 -8.53 10.97
CA HIS A 254 3.94 -8.32 11.00
C HIS A 254 4.52 -8.65 12.39
N CYS A 255 3.87 -8.20 13.46
CA CYS A 255 4.24 -8.56 14.83
C CYS A 255 4.16 -10.07 15.06
N GLY A 256 3.06 -10.71 14.66
CA GLY A 256 2.88 -12.17 14.78
C GLY A 256 3.97 -12.96 14.06
N SER A 257 4.45 -12.48 12.91
CA SER A 257 5.54 -13.12 12.16
C SER A 257 6.92 -13.01 12.83
N ILE A 258 7.09 -12.05 13.74
CA ILE A 258 8.35 -11.78 14.46
C ILE A 258 8.35 -12.41 15.86
N LEU A 259 7.19 -12.52 16.49
CA LEU A 259 7.05 -13.13 17.80
C LEU A 259 7.34 -14.63 17.75
N GLU A 260 8.26 -15.09 18.59
CA GLU A 260 8.59 -16.52 18.74
C GLU A 260 7.67 -17.23 19.75
N ASP A 261 6.99 -16.49 20.62
CA ASP A 261 6.14 -17.03 21.69
C ASP A 261 4.66 -17.09 21.28
N ASP A 262 4.09 -18.31 21.30
CA ASP A 262 2.69 -18.57 20.96
C ASP A 262 1.70 -17.79 21.84
N ASN A 263 2.03 -17.55 23.12
CA ASN A 263 1.13 -16.80 24.00
C ASN A 263 1.09 -15.32 23.64
N ALA A 264 2.24 -14.74 23.29
CA ALA A 264 2.35 -13.38 22.78
C ALA A 264 1.60 -13.22 21.44
N GLN A 265 1.69 -14.20 20.53
CA GLN A 265 0.91 -14.19 19.29
C GLN A 265 -0.60 -14.22 19.56
N LYS A 266 -1.05 -15.08 20.48
CA LYS A 266 -2.47 -15.16 20.88
C LYS A 266 -3.02 -13.87 21.46
N LYS A 267 -2.18 -13.01 22.07
CA LYS A 267 -2.63 -11.69 22.53
C LYS A 267 -3.12 -10.79 21.39
N LEU A 268 -2.66 -11.01 20.16
CA LEU A 268 -3.00 -10.19 19.00
C LEU A 268 -4.37 -10.56 18.40
N GLU A 269 -4.78 -11.82 18.57
CA GLU A 269 -5.98 -12.41 17.94
C GLU A 269 -7.29 -11.65 18.25
N PRO A 270 -7.58 -11.16 19.48
CA PRO A 270 -8.84 -10.48 19.75
C PRO A 270 -9.00 -9.17 18.94
N THR A 271 -7.92 -8.39 18.82
CA THR A 271 -7.92 -7.15 18.03
C THR A 271 -8.00 -7.47 16.53
N ALA A 272 -7.26 -8.48 16.06
CA ALA A 272 -7.32 -8.94 14.68
C ALA A 272 -8.75 -9.40 14.31
N LEU A 273 -9.34 -10.27 15.11
CA LEU A 273 -10.71 -10.75 14.94
C LEU A 273 -11.71 -9.59 14.91
N SER A 274 -11.55 -8.59 15.78
CA SER A 274 -12.39 -7.39 15.77
C SER A 274 -12.27 -6.61 14.47
N CYS A 275 -11.05 -6.43 13.94
CA CYS A 275 -10.82 -5.74 12.67
C CYS A 275 -11.43 -6.50 11.49
N ILE A 276 -11.19 -7.81 11.39
CA ILE A 276 -11.74 -8.67 10.32
C ILE A 276 -13.27 -8.63 10.33
N LEU A 277 -13.87 -8.76 11.51
CA LEU A 277 -15.30 -8.65 11.69
C LEU A 277 -15.81 -7.28 11.20
N ASN A 278 -15.19 -6.18 11.62
CA ASN A 278 -15.61 -4.84 11.21
C ASN A 278 -15.46 -4.63 9.68
N THR A 279 -14.39 -5.15 9.07
CA THR A 279 -14.22 -5.20 7.61
C THR A 279 -15.37 -5.94 6.93
N ALA A 280 -15.76 -7.12 7.42
CA ALA A 280 -16.91 -7.85 6.89
C ALA A 280 -18.20 -7.03 6.99
N ALA A 281 -18.39 -6.27 8.08
CA ALA A 281 -19.54 -5.39 8.24
C ALA A 281 -19.55 -4.24 7.21
N CYS A 282 -18.39 -3.61 6.94
CA CYS A 282 -18.26 -2.60 5.89
C CYS A 282 -18.56 -3.18 4.50
N LYS A 283 -18.00 -4.35 4.17
CA LYS A 283 -18.22 -5.02 2.88
C LYS A 283 -19.68 -5.38 2.65
N LEU A 284 -20.42 -5.80 3.69
CA LEU A 284 -21.87 -5.97 3.63
C LEU A 284 -22.61 -4.66 3.30
N LYS A 285 -22.18 -3.52 3.84
CA LYS A 285 -22.76 -2.19 3.53
C LYS A 285 -22.49 -1.78 2.09
N LEU A 286 -21.32 -2.13 1.56
CA LEU A 286 -20.91 -1.91 0.17
C LEU A 286 -21.49 -2.94 -0.82
N LYS A 287 -22.21 -3.97 -0.33
CA LYS A 287 -22.74 -5.08 -1.12
C LYS A 287 -21.66 -5.90 -1.83
N LEU A 288 -20.44 -5.90 -1.30
CA LEU A 288 -19.33 -6.74 -1.75
C LEU A 288 -19.48 -8.13 -1.11
N TRP A 289 -20.47 -8.88 -1.57
CA TRP A 289 -20.92 -10.10 -0.89
C TRP A 289 -19.83 -11.16 -0.80
N GLN A 290 -19.13 -11.42 -1.91
CA GLN A 290 -18.07 -12.43 -1.97
C GLN A 290 -16.91 -12.07 -1.04
N GLU A 291 -16.45 -10.82 -1.06
CA GLU A 291 -15.39 -10.35 -0.18
C GLU A 291 -15.81 -10.33 1.30
N ALA A 292 -17.10 -10.12 1.59
CA ALA A 292 -17.63 -10.19 2.95
C ALA A 292 -17.63 -11.63 3.49
N ILE A 293 -17.88 -12.61 2.61
CA ILE A 293 -17.77 -14.05 2.94
C ILE A 293 -16.33 -14.38 3.28
N GLU A 294 -15.37 -13.98 2.45
CA GLU A 294 -13.94 -14.23 2.68
C GLU A 294 -13.48 -13.68 4.02
N SER A 295 -13.85 -12.43 4.37
CA SER A 295 -13.55 -11.89 5.70
C SER A 295 -14.26 -12.64 6.83
N CYS A 296 -15.45 -13.19 6.62
CA CYS A 296 -16.10 -14.02 7.64
C CYS A 296 -15.46 -15.39 7.78
N ASP A 297 -14.94 -15.98 6.69
CA ASP A 297 -14.20 -17.23 6.69
C ASP A 297 -12.90 -17.06 7.50
N GLU A 298 -12.14 -15.99 7.23
CA GLU A 298 -10.94 -15.61 8.00
C GLU A 298 -11.23 -15.44 9.50
N ALA A 299 -12.34 -14.77 9.86
CA ALA A 299 -12.76 -14.64 11.26
C ALA A 299 -13.10 -15.99 11.92
N LEU A 300 -13.61 -16.96 11.15
CA LEU A 300 -13.96 -18.30 11.63
C LEU A 300 -12.75 -19.25 11.68
N GLU A 301 -11.71 -19.00 10.89
CA GLU A 301 -10.41 -19.66 11.05
C GLU A 301 -9.78 -19.31 12.40
N LEU A 302 -9.85 -18.02 12.80
CA LEU A 302 -9.39 -17.58 14.12
C LEU A 302 -10.30 -18.06 15.26
N ASN A 303 -11.62 -18.00 15.07
CA ASN A 303 -12.57 -18.45 16.07
C ASN A 303 -13.80 -19.11 15.43
N GLN A 304 -13.77 -20.44 15.35
CA GLN A 304 -14.80 -21.27 14.73
C GLN A 304 -16.18 -21.14 15.39
N THR A 305 -16.25 -20.63 16.62
CA THR A 305 -17.52 -20.46 17.36
C THR A 305 -18.06 -19.04 17.30
N ASN A 306 -17.46 -18.16 16.48
CA ASN A 306 -17.87 -16.76 16.40
C ASN A 306 -19.22 -16.59 15.70
N THR A 307 -20.27 -16.36 16.48
CA THR A 307 -21.64 -16.21 15.96
C THR A 307 -21.81 -14.96 15.10
N LYS A 308 -21.05 -13.87 15.35
CA LYS A 308 -21.10 -12.65 14.53
C LYS A 308 -20.58 -12.90 13.12
N ALA A 309 -19.50 -13.68 12.97
CA ALA A 309 -18.96 -14.07 11.67
C ALA A 309 -19.97 -14.93 10.90
N MET A 310 -20.53 -15.97 11.53
CA MET A 310 -21.56 -16.82 10.91
C MET A 310 -22.78 -16.00 10.47
N PHE A 311 -23.26 -15.11 11.34
CA PHE A 311 -24.40 -14.24 11.06
C PHE A 311 -24.13 -13.32 9.85
N ARG A 312 -22.97 -12.67 9.81
CA ARG A 312 -22.57 -11.78 8.70
C ARG A 312 -22.35 -12.57 7.40
N ARG A 313 -21.75 -13.75 7.46
CA ARG A 313 -21.57 -14.64 6.31
C ARG A 313 -22.92 -15.07 5.73
N ALA A 314 -23.90 -15.38 6.58
CA ALA A 314 -25.26 -15.68 6.16
C ALA A 314 -25.95 -14.49 5.47
N GLN A 315 -25.70 -13.25 5.91
CA GLN A 315 -26.19 -12.05 5.23
C GLN A 315 -25.57 -11.88 3.84
N ALA A 316 -24.28 -12.17 3.68
CA ALA A 316 -23.63 -12.14 2.39
C ALA A 316 -24.13 -13.26 1.45
N TRP A 317 -24.34 -14.48 1.95
CA TRP A 317 -24.96 -15.56 1.18
C TRP A 317 -26.36 -15.21 0.69
N GLN A 318 -27.17 -14.52 1.49
CA GLN A 318 -28.47 -13.98 1.04
C GLN A 318 -28.29 -12.99 -0.13
N GLY A 319 -27.27 -12.14 -0.07
CA GLY A 319 -26.92 -11.21 -1.17
C GLY A 319 -26.59 -11.94 -2.48
N LEU A 320 -25.96 -13.11 -2.39
CA LEU A 320 -25.68 -14.01 -3.52
C LEU A 320 -26.83 -14.96 -3.87
N LYS A 321 -27.97 -14.89 -3.17
CA LYS A 321 -29.11 -15.81 -3.29
C LYS A 321 -28.78 -17.28 -2.95
N GLU A 322 -27.70 -17.53 -2.23
CA GLU A 322 -27.28 -18.84 -1.74
C GLU A 322 -27.98 -19.18 -0.40
N PHE A 323 -29.31 -19.21 -0.41
CA PHE A 323 -30.13 -19.29 0.81
C PHE A 323 -29.91 -20.56 1.64
N ASN A 324 -29.53 -21.67 1.01
CA ASN A 324 -29.19 -22.91 1.71
C ASN A 324 -27.95 -22.72 2.59
N LYS A 325 -26.91 -22.07 2.06
CA LYS A 325 -25.68 -21.76 2.81
C LYS A 325 -25.98 -20.79 3.96
N ALA A 326 -26.78 -19.75 3.69
CA ALA A 326 -27.23 -18.81 4.73
C ALA A 326 -27.94 -19.52 5.90
N MET A 327 -28.86 -20.45 5.61
CA MET A 327 -29.56 -21.22 6.65
C MET A 327 -28.64 -22.15 7.44
N ILE A 328 -27.61 -22.73 6.81
CA ILE A 328 -26.63 -23.58 7.50
C ILE A 328 -25.86 -22.74 8.54
N ASP A 329 -25.36 -21.57 8.15
CA ASP A 329 -24.62 -20.68 9.04
C ASP A 329 -25.50 -20.17 10.19
N LEU A 330 -26.74 -19.75 9.92
CA LEU A 330 -27.64 -19.27 10.96
C LEU A 330 -28.04 -20.36 11.95
N LYS A 331 -28.23 -21.61 11.51
CA LYS A 331 -28.50 -22.74 12.41
C LYS A 331 -27.32 -23.00 13.34
N LYS A 332 -26.10 -23.05 12.80
CA LYS A 332 -24.89 -23.20 13.62
C LYS A 332 -24.74 -22.05 14.62
N ALA A 333 -25.02 -20.82 14.19
CA ALA A 333 -24.98 -19.66 15.07
C ALA A 333 -26.05 -19.74 16.17
N GLN A 334 -27.26 -20.23 15.86
CA GLN A 334 -28.35 -20.44 16.82
C GLN A 334 -28.02 -21.55 17.83
N GLU A 335 -27.34 -22.62 17.41
CA GLU A 335 -26.89 -23.68 18.32
C GLU A 335 -25.92 -23.14 19.38
N ILE A 336 -25.06 -22.19 18.99
CA ILE A 336 -24.08 -21.55 19.90
C ILE A 336 -24.74 -20.45 20.76
N ALA A 337 -25.64 -19.66 20.20
CA ALA A 337 -26.32 -18.54 20.87
C ALA A 337 -27.86 -18.63 20.69
N PRO A 338 -28.54 -19.55 21.41
CA PRO A 338 -29.97 -19.82 21.20
C PRO A 338 -30.88 -18.64 21.57
N GLU A 339 -30.44 -17.77 22.48
CA GLU A 339 -31.20 -16.60 22.95
C GLU A 339 -31.04 -15.36 22.06
N ASP A 340 -30.19 -15.42 21.02
CA ASP A 340 -29.97 -14.28 20.13
C ASP A 340 -31.16 -14.09 19.17
N LYS A 341 -32.01 -13.11 19.49
CA LYS A 341 -33.19 -12.74 18.70
C LYS A 341 -32.84 -12.27 17.29
N ALA A 342 -31.64 -11.74 17.06
CA ALA A 342 -31.24 -11.28 15.73
C ALA A 342 -31.07 -12.48 14.78
N ILE A 343 -30.45 -13.58 15.25
CA ILE A 343 -30.29 -14.83 14.49
C ILE A 343 -31.67 -15.38 14.12
N GLY A 344 -32.57 -15.50 15.10
CA GLY A 344 -33.93 -15.99 14.85
C GLY A 344 -34.71 -15.13 13.84
N SER A 345 -34.59 -13.81 13.94
CA SER A 345 -35.22 -12.87 13.00
C SER A 345 -34.65 -13.01 11.58
N GLU A 346 -33.33 -13.15 11.45
CA GLU A 346 -32.68 -13.33 10.15
C GLU A 346 -33.04 -14.68 9.51
N MET A 347 -33.19 -15.76 10.29
CA MET A 347 -33.67 -17.06 9.78
C MET A 347 -35.07 -16.98 9.20
N LEU A 348 -35.97 -16.22 9.83
CA LEU A 348 -37.32 -15.98 9.31
C LEU A 348 -37.27 -15.21 8.00
N LYS A 349 -36.40 -14.20 7.90
CA LYS A 349 -36.17 -13.43 6.67
C LYS A 349 -35.64 -14.31 5.53
N VAL A 350 -34.67 -15.19 5.78
CA VAL A 350 -34.19 -16.14 4.76
C VAL A 350 -35.29 -17.07 4.29
N LYS A 351 -36.11 -17.62 5.20
CA LYS A 351 -37.26 -18.47 4.83
C LYS A 351 -38.26 -17.74 3.94
N GLN A 352 -38.52 -16.47 4.23
CA GLN A 352 -39.39 -15.62 3.42
C GLN A 352 -38.81 -15.38 2.03
N GLN A 353 -37.52 -15.05 1.92
CA GLN A 353 -36.84 -14.87 0.63
C GLN A 353 -36.86 -16.14 -0.23
N VAL A 354 -36.66 -17.32 0.36
CA VAL A 354 -36.77 -18.62 -0.34
C VAL A 354 -38.17 -18.83 -0.90
N LYS A 355 -39.21 -18.48 -0.13
CA LYS A 355 -40.60 -18.57 -0.58
C LYS A 355 -40.86 -17.65 -1.77
N GLU A 356 -40.40 -16.40 -1.68
CA GLU A 356 -40.56 -15.40 -2.74
C GLU A 356 -39.84 -15.81 -4.03
N GLU A 357 -38.64 -16.38 -3.95
CA GLU A 357 -37.90 -16.81 -5.14
C GLU A 357 -38.59 -18.00 -5.83
N LYS A 358 -39.09 -18.98 -5.06
CA LYS A 358 -39.90 -20.08 -5.61
C LYS A 358 -41.18 -19.59 -6.29
N GLU A 359 -41.84 -18.58 -5.73
CA GLU A 359 -43.02 -17.98 -6.35
C GLU A 359 -42.69 -17.25 -7.65
N LYS A 360 -41.55 -16.55 -7.73
CA LYS A 360 -41.07 -15.92 -8.97
C LYS A 360 -40.74 -16.96 -10.03
N GLU A 361 -40.01 -18.02 -9.67
CA GLU A 361 -39.69 -19.13 -10.59
C GLU A 361 -40.97 -19.74 -11.16
N LYS A 362 -41.96 -20.06 -10.30
CA LYS A 362 -43.27 -20.57 -10.74
C LYS A 362 -43.96 -19.63 -11.73
N LYS A 363 -43.92 -18.31 -11.50
CA LYS A 363 -44.50 -17.32 -12.41
C LYS A 363 -43.74 -17.25 -13.74
N ILE A 364 -42.41 -17.38 -13.74
CA ILE A 364 -41.59 -17.41 -14.96
C ILE A 364 -41.93 -18.66 -15.77
N TYR A 365 -41.93 -19.84 -15.14
CA TYR A 365 -42.31 -21.08 -15.81
C TYR A 365 -43.72 -21.02 -16.39
N ALA A 366 -44.70 -20.52 -15.63
CA ALA A 366 -46.08 -20.38 -16.12
C ALA A 366 -46.19 -19.47 -17.36
N LYS A 367 -45.32 -18.46 -17.50
CA LYS A 367 -45.26 -17.59 -18.68
C LYS A 367 -44.48 -18.17 -19.87
N MET A 368 -43.59 -19.13 -19.64
CA MET A 368 -42.83 -19.79 -20.71
C MET A 368 -43.65 -20.87 -21.44
N PHE A 369 -44.70 -21.38 -20.79
CA PHE A 369 -45.58 -22.43 -21.31
C PHE A 369 -47.02 -21.94 -21.61
N ALA A 370 -47.26 -20.63 -21.54
CA ALA A 370 -48.47 -19.95 -21.98
C ALA A 370 -48.15 -19.16 -23.25
#